data_AF-A0A973J7X8-F1
#
_entry.id   AF-A0A973J7X8-F1
#
_cell.length_a   1.000
_cell.length_b   1.000
_cell.length_c   1.000
_cell.angle_alpha   90.00
_cell.angle_beta   90.00
_cell.angle_gamma   90.00
#
_symmetry.space_group_name_H-M   'P 1'
#
loop_
_entity.id
_entity.type
_entity.pdbx_description
1 polymer ?
#
loop_
_entity_poly.entity_id
_entity_poly.type
_entity_poly.pdbx_seq_one_letter_code
_entity_poly.pdbx_strand_id
1 'polypeptide(L)' 'QTFCGFDTLTTAQTYLAVFEWCYRFTPFTPDAQKRVRGKCPLKLAGYDVVSLPMAQLCRGQMLHWPPEALGAVVPRA' A
#
# COMPACT_ATOMS: atom_id res chain seq x y z
N GLN A 1 1.67 2.88 31.57
CA GLN A 1 1.69 3.31 30.16
C GLN A 1 1.17 2.14 29.34
N THR A 2 -0.07 2.23 28.84
CA THR A 2 -0.60 1.18 27.95
C THR A 2 0.03 1.41 26.58
N PHE A 3 0.61 0.38 25.97
CA PHE A 3 1.25 0.46 24.67
C PHE A 3 0.17 0.47 23.56
N CYS A 4 -0.84 1.34 23.71
CA CYS A 4 -2.03 1.47 22.87
C CYS A 4 -2.78 0.16 22.56
N GLY A 5 -2.72 -0.83 23.48
CA GLY A 5 -3.35 -2.14 23.29
C GLY A 5 -2.47 -3.19 22.61
N PHE A 6 -1.19 -2.87 22.33
CA PHE A 6 -0.19 -3.83 21.84
C PHE A 6 0.62 -4.43 23.00
N ASP A 7 1.05 -5.68 22.85
CA ASP A 7 1.82 -6.38 23.89
C ASP A 7 3.28 -5.93 23.96
N THR A 8 3.89 -5.65 22.80
CA THR A 8 5.31 -5.26 22.66
C THR A 8 5.54 -4.32 21.47
N LEU A 9 6.68 -3.63 21.45
CA LEU A 9 7.11 -2.81 20.30
C LEU A 9 7.12 -3.60 18.99
N THR A 10 7.61 -4.84 19.02
CA THR A 10 7.64 -5.75 17.87
C THR A 10 6.23 -6.04 17.35
N THR A 11 5.27 -6.26 18.24
CA THR A 11 3.87 -6.46 17.81
C THR A 11 3.31 -5.20 17.16
N ALA A 12 3.53 -4.00 17.71
CA ALA A 12 3.06 -2.77 17.07
C ALA A 12 3.67 -2.55 15.68
N GLN A 13 4.97 -2.81 15.51
CA GLN A 13 5.63 -2.72 14.20
C GLN A 13 5.05 -3.71 13.19
N THR A 14 4.73 -4.93 13.64
CA THR A 14 4.09 -5.95 12.79
C THR A 14 2.70 -5.51 12.32
N TYR A 15 1.89 -4.97 13.25
CA TYR A 15 0.57 -4.43 12.90
C TYR A 15 0.67 -3.26 11.94
N LEU A 16 1.63 -2.35 12.12
CA LEU A 16 1.85 -1.23 11.21
C LEU A 16 2.23 -1.70 9.81
N ALA A 17 3.10 -2.70 9.68
CA ALA A 17 3.49 -3.26 8.39
C ALA A 17 2.28 -3.86 7.66
N VAL A 18 1.46 -4.66 8.34
CA VAL A 18 0.23 -5.24 7.76
C VAL A 18 -0.76 -4.14 7.39
N PHE A 19 -0.94 -3.16 8.27
CA PHE A 19 -1.84 -2.03 8.02
C PHE A 19 -1.42 -1.24 6.77
N GLU A 20 -0.14 -0.90 6.64
CA GLU A 20 0.39 -0.18 5.48
C GLU A 20 0.09 -0.94 4.18
N TRP A 21 0.30 -2.25 4.20
CA TRP A 21 -0.01 -3.14 3.08
C TRP A 21 -1.48 -3.12 2.71
N CYS A 22 -2.36 -3.43 3.66
CA CYS A 22 -3.80 -3.49 3.41
C CYS A 22 -4.34 -2.12 2.96
N TYR A 23 -3.92 -1.05 3.63
CA TYR A 23 -4.41 0.31 3.37
C TYR A 23 -4.19 0.76 1.92
N ARG A 24 -3.08 0.35 1.27
CA ARG A 24 -2.81 0.67 -0.14
C ARG A 24 -3.87 0.14 -1.11
N PHE A 25 -4.59 -0.92 -0.73
CA PHE A 25 -5.64 -1.55 -1.52
C PHE A 25 -7.05 -1.24 -1.01
N THR A 26 -7.19 -0.77 0.23
CA THR A 26 -8.49 -0.43 0.80
C THR A 26 -9.09 0.80 0.11
N PRO A 27 -10.29 0.68 -0.48
CA PRO A 27 -10.98 1.84 -1.05
C PRO A 27 -11.35 2.87 0.03
N PHE A 28 -11.26 4.16 -0.31
CA PHE A 28 -11.78 5.21 0.56
C PHE A 28 -13.29 5.08 0.76
N THR A 29 -13.73 5.41 1.97
CA THR A 29 -15.12 5.29 2.42
C THR A 29 -16.10 6.07 1.54
N PRO A 30 -17.40 5.72 1.58
CA PRO A 30 -18.44 6.50 0.91
C PRO A 30 -18.51 7.96 1.35
N ASP A 31 -18.02 8.33 2.53
CA ASP A 31 -18.04 9.72 2.99
C ASP A 31 -16.85 10.55 2.47
N ALA A 32 -15.89 9.90 1.81
CA ALA A 32 -14.76 10.60 1.23
C ALA A 32 -15.18 11.55 0.09
N GLN A 33 -14.30 12.52 -0.20
CA GLN A 33 -14.47 13.47 -1.30
C GLN A 33 -14.74 12.73 -2.61
N LYS A 34 -15.63 13.29 -3.45
CA LYS A 34 -16.08 12.66 -4.71
C LYS A 34 -14.93 12.17 -5.60
N ARG A 35 -13.79 12.87 -5.61
CA ARG A 35 -12.61 12.53 -6.43
C ARG A 35 -11.95 11.20 -6.04
N VAL A 36 -12.01 10.84 -4.76
CA VAL A 36 -11.25 9.72 -4.17
C VAL A 36 -12.13 8.58 -3.65
N ARG A 37 -13.41 8.84 -3.38
CA ARG A 37 -14.39 7.84 -2.93
C ARG A 37 -14.36 6.58 -3.77
N GLY A 38 -14.30 5.42 -3.13
CA GLY A 38 -14.30 4.11 -3.80
C GLY A 38 -13.01 3.76 -4.56
N LYS A 39 -12.00 4.64 -4.58
CA LYS A 39 -10.67 4.32 -5.08
C LYS A 39 -9.77 3.96 -3.91
N CYS A 40 -8.83 3.04 -4.10
CA CYS A 40 -7.75 2.82 -3.14
C CYS A 40 -6.55 3.74 -3.44
N PRO A 41 -5.62 3.92 -2.49
CA PRO A 41 -4.42 4.73 -2.71
C PRO A 41 -3.63 4.37 -3.98
N LEU A 42 -3.46 3.08 -4.31
CA LEU A 42 -2.77 2.68 -5.54
C LEU A 42 -3.51 3.11 -6.81
N LYS A 43 -4.85 2.98 -6.82
CA LYS A 43 -5.68 3.42 -7.94
C LYS A 43 -5.65 4.94 -8.10
N LEU A 44 -5.53 5.69 -7.00
CA LEU A 44 -5.32 7.14 -7.05
C LEU A 44 -3.96 7.55 -7.61
N ALA A 45 -2.92 6.75 -7.34
CA ALA A 45 -1.59 6.96 -7.88
C ALA A 45 -1.46 6.56 -9.37
N GLY A 46 -2.55 6.07 -10.00
CA GLY A 46 -2.59 5.73 -11.42
C GLY A 46 -2.25 4.28 -11.73
N TYR A 47 -2.08 3.41 -10.73
CA TYR A 47 -1.88 1.99 -10.97
C TYR A 47 -3.19 1.30 -11.35
N ASP A 48 -3.13 0.42 -12.34
CA ASP A 48 -4.17 -0.58 -12.55
C ASP A 48 -3.97 -1.74 -11.59
N VAL A 49 -4.67 -1.66 -10.45
CA VAL A 49 -4.54 -2.61 -9.34
C VAL A 49 -4.96 -4.03 -9.73
N VAL A 50 -5.81 -4.20 -10.75
CA VAL A 50 -6.29 -5.52 -11.19
C VAL A 50 -5.21 -6.28 -11.97
N SER A 51 -4.40 -5.57 -12.75
CA SER A 51 -3.32 -6.15 -13.57
C SER A 51 -1.94 -6.05 -12.93
N LEU A 52 -1.80 -5.34 -11.80
CA LEU A 52 -0.51 -5.10 -11.16
C LEU A 52 0.11 -6.40 -10.63
N PRO A 53 1.30 -6.80 -11.11
CA PRO A 53 1.93 -8.05 -10.65
C PRO A 53 2.28 -8.00 -9.16
N MET A 54 2.06 -9.10 -8.45
CA MET A 54 2.39 -9.21 -7.01
C MET A 54 3.86 -8.87 -6.70
N ALA A 55 4.79 -9.22 -7.60
CA ALA A 55 6.20 -8.86 -7.44
C ALA A 55 6.44 -7.33 -7.42
N GLN A 56 5.62 -6.55 -8.14
CA GLN A 56 5.68 -5.08 -8.13
C GLN A 56 5.07 -4.50 -6.84
N LEU A 57 4.08 -5.19 -6.27
CA LEU A 57 3.48 -4.82 -4.99
C LEU A 57 4.43 -5.07 -3.82
N CYS A 58 5.17 -6.18 -3.86
CA CYS A 58 6.16 -6.57 -2.85
C CYS A 58 7.49 -5.78 -2.95
N ARG A 59 7.61 -4.88 -3.93
CA ARG A 59 8.84 -4.16 -4.24
C ARG A 59 9.20 -3.18 -3.12
N GLY A 60 10.46 -3.21 -2.67
CA GLY A 60 10.98 -2.34 -1.60
C GLY A 60 10.68 -2.81 -0.17
N GLN A 61 9.62 -3.57 0.08
CA GLN A 61 9.22 -3.99 1.44
C GLN A 61 9.44 -5.47 1.75
N MET A 62 9.44 -6.37 0.75
CA MET A 62 9.51 -7.83 0.99
C MET A 62 10.68 -8.53 0.29
N LEU A 63 11.22 -7.97 -0.80
CA LEU A 63 12.11 -8.72 -1.70
C LEU A 63 13.44 -8.01 -2.06
N HIS A 64 13.77 -6.86 -1.46
CA HIS A 64 14.97 -6.07 -1.81
C HIS A 64 15.19 -5.88 -3.32
N TRP A 65 14.10 -5.75 -4.08
CA TRP A 65 14.18 -5.72 -5.54
C TRP A 65 14.84 -4.41 -6.04
N PRO A 66 15.79 -4.47 -7.00
CA PRO A 66 16.53 -3.32 -7.47
C PRO A 66 15.64 -2.20 -8.07
N PRO A 67 15.86 -0.93 -7.69
CA PRO A 67 14.99 0.19 -8.08
C PRO A 67 15.00 0.50 -9.59
N GLU A 68 16.00 0.06 -10.35
CA GLU A 68 16.18 0.39 -11.77
C GLU A 68 15.07 -0.20 -12.67
N ALA A 69 14.42 -1.27 -12.23
CA ALA A 69 13.36 -1.92 -12.99
C ALA A 69 11.98 -1.26 -12.79
N LEU A 70 11.89 -0.07 -12.17
CA LEU A 70 10.67 0.75 -12.07
C LEU A 70 10.30 1.46 -13.37
N GLY A 71 11.28 1.87 -14.19
CA GLY A 71 11.04 2.73 -15.36
C GLY A 71 10.26 2.09 -16.52
N ALA A 72 10.00 0.78 -16.47
CA ALA A 72 9.30 0.02 -17.50
C ALA A 72 7.81 -0.24 -17.18
N VAL A 73 7.39 -0.07 -15.93
CA VAL A 73 6.03 -0.43 -15.46
C VAL A 73 5.21 0.75 -14.94
N VAL A 74 5.86 1.91 -14.74
CA VAL A 74 5.15 3.18 -14.52
C VAL A 74 4.62 3.64 -15.88
N PRO A 75 3.30 3.86 -16.04
CA PRO A 75 2.78 4.49 -17.25
C PRO A 75 3.45 5.86 -17.42
N ARG A 76 4.21 6.03 -18.50
CA ARG A 76 4.75 7.33 -18.87
C ARG A 76 3.61 8.14 -19.47
N ALA A 77 3.30 9.28 -18.86
CA ALA A 77 2.42 10.28 -19.44
C ALA A 77 3.09 10.95 -20.63
#